data_AF-S4XKI2-F1
#
_entry.id   AF-S4XKI2-F1
#
_cell.length_a   1.000
_cell.length_b   1.000
_cell.length_c   1.000
_cell.angle_alpha   90.00
_cell.angle_beta   90.00
_cell.angle_gamma   90.00
#
_symmetry.space_group_name_H-M   'P 1'
#
loop_
_entity.id
_entity.type
_entity.pdbx_description
1 polymer ?
#
loop_
_entity_poly.entity_id
_entity_poly.type
_entity_poly.pdbx_seq_one_letter_code
_entity_poly.pdbx_strand_id
1 'polypeptide(L)'
;MPVPGERPNQEADGEPGAGAGPDAALRLTRRRFTAGSLAAATAAASGLSLRELGCSSPDAPATSADATVRMTVNGARVELDIDQRSSLLDVLREQLRLTGAKKGCDHGQCGACTVHLDGRRVASCLTLAAQADGREITTIEGLSPRDGRLHVMQQAFIDRDALQCGYCTPGQIMAAVACVGEGNAGSAEQIREAMSGNLCRCGAYPNIVAAIQQAAPEMEGT
;
A
#
# COMPACT_ATOMS: atom_id res chain seq x y z
N MET A 1 38.29 29.81 0.41
CA MET A 1 39.04 28.59 0.09
C MET A 1 38.20 27.74 -0.85
N PRO A 2 38.56 27.65 -2.14
CA PRO A 2 37.78 26.93 -3.14
C PRO A 2 38.04 25.41 -3.06
N VAL A 3 37.02 24.63 -3.39
CA VAL A 3 37.08 23.15 -3.45
C VAL A 3 37.31 22.74 -4.91
N PRO A 4 38.42 22.07 -5.26
CA PRO A 4 38.62 21.47 -6.58
C PRO A 4 38.40 19.95 -6.52
N GLY A 5 37.64 19.40 -7.46
CA GLY A 5 37.42 17.94 -7.50
C GLY A 5 36.49 17.43 -8.61
N GLU A 6 36.71 17.82 -9.86
CA GLU A 6 36.28 17.01 -11.01
C GLU A 6 37.33 15.91 -11.24
N ARG A 7 36.89 14.65 -11.36
CA ARG A 7 37.72 13.57 -11.91
C ARG A 7 37.13 13.10 -13.24
N PRO A 8 37.91 13.07 -14.33
CA PRO A 8 37.45 12.55 -15.60
C PRO A 8 37.57 11.02 -15.69
N ASN A 9 36.74 10.46 -16.57
CA ASN A 9 36.65 9.06 -16.97
C ASN A 9 38.01 8.45 -17.33
N GLN A 10 38.22 7.19 -16.92
CA GLN A 10 39.21 6.30 -17.50
C GLN A 10 38.51 5.03 -17.98
N GLU A 11 38.38 4.93 -19.31
CA GLU A 11 38.32 3.67 -20.03
C GLU A 11 39.68 2.98 -19.90
N ALA A 12 39.69 1.68 -19.63
CA ALA A 12 40.88 0.86 -19.69
C ALA A 12 40.57 -0.42 -20.49
N ASP A 13 41.17 -0.46 -21.67
CA ASP A 13 41.31 -1.63 -22.52
C ASP A 13 41.98 -2.80 -21.77
N GLY A 14 41.48 -4.02 -22.01
CA GLY A 14 42.11 -5.23 -21.50
C GLY A 14 41.56 -6.50 -22.15
N GLU A 15 42.25 -6.98 -23.17
CA GLU A 15 42.28 -8.36 -23.66
C GLU A 15 43.74 -8.61 -24.12
N PRO A 16 44.27 -9.85 -24.23
CA PRO A 16 43.59 -11.15 -24.23
C PRO A 16 44.28 -12.24 -23.37
N GLY A 17 43.56 -13.33 -23.07
CA GLY A 17 44.13 -14.51 -22.44
C GLY A 17 43.38 -15.80 -22.79
N ALA A 18 43.92 -16.56 -23.75
CA ALA A 18 43.37 -17.80 -24.25
C ALA A 18 43.46 -18.95 -23.23
N GLY A 19 42.35 -19.68 -23.07
CA GLY A 19 42.29 -20.98 -22.41
C GLY A 19 41.16 -21.81 -23.01
N ALA A 20 41.49 -22.67 -23.97
CA ALA A 20 40.55 -23.55 -24.65
C ALA A 20 40.30 -24.83 -23.83
N GLY A 21 39.03 -25.08 -23.48
CA GLY A 21 38.51 -26.34 -22.94
C GLY A 21 37.22 -26.74 -23.69
N PRO A 22 36.87 -28.04 -23.73
CA PRO A 22 36.08 -28.61 -24.81
C PRO A 22 34.58 -28.50 -24.51
N ASP A 23 33.89 -27.63 -25.24
CA ASP A 23 32.43 -27.73 -25.31
C ASP A 23 31.98 -27.32 -26.72
N ALA A 24 31.89 -28.32 -27.59
CA ALA A 24 31.32 -28.19 -28.93
C ALA A 24 29.79 -28.09 -28.83
N ALA A 25 29.29 -27.08 -28.10
CA ALA A 25 27.89 -26.74 -28.06
C ALA A 25 27.52 -26.03 -29.38
N LEU A 26 26.72 -26.73 -30.19
CA LEU A 26 25.89 -26.26 -31.29
C LEU A 26 25.96 -24.76 -31.59
N ARG A 27 26.98 -24.33 -32.34
CA ARG A 27 27.01 -22.97 -32.90
C ARG A 27 25.93 -22.85 -33.97
N LEU A 28 24.85 -22.15 -33.63
CA LEU A 28 23.79 -21.79 -34.54
C LEU A 28 24.35 -20.76 -35.54
N THR A 29 24.61 -21.21 -36.77
CA THR A 29 25.06 -20.32 -37.85
C THR A 29 23.87 -19.80 -38.62
N ARG A 30 23.98 -18.59 -39.16
CA ARG A 30 22.96 -17.94 -39.99
C ARG A 30 22.45 -18.86 -41.12
N ARG A 31 23.35 -19.70 -41.66
CA ARG A 31 23.07 -20.70 -42.70
C ARG A 31 22.22 -21.88 -42.22
N ARG A 32 22.41 -22.32 -40.96
CA ARG A 32 21.59 -23.37 -40.34
C ARG A 32 20.21 -22.86 -39.94
N PHE A 33 20.10 -21.59 -39.55
CA PHE A 33 18.81 -20.95 -39.28
C PHE A 33 17.95 -20.88 -40.55
N THR A 34 18.50 -20.39 -41.67
CA THR A 34 17.76 -20.30 -42.94
C THR A 34 17.40 -21.67 -43.53
N ALA A 35 18.23 -22.69 -43.33
CA ALA A 35 17.91 -24.06 -43.77
C ALA A 35 16.81 -24.71 -42.92
N GLY A 36 16.76 -24.41 -41.61
CA GLY A 36 15.71 -24.89 -40.70
C GLY A 36 14.34 -24.27 -40.96
N SER A 37 14.29 -23.04 -41.51
CA SER A 37 13.05 -22.32 -41.80
C SER A 37 12.18 -22.97 -42.89
N LEU A 38 12.75 -23.79 -43.78
CA LEU A 38 11.97 -24.46 -44.84
C LEU A 38 11.21 -25.70 -44.35
N ALA A 39 11.62 -26.33 -43.24
CA ALA A 39 10.98 -27.54 -42.73
C ALA A 39 9.65 -27.26 -41.98
N ALA A 40 9.42 -26.02 -41.54
CA ALA A 40 8.19 -25.66 -40.83
C ALA A 40 7.00 -25.36 -41.75
N ALA A 41 7.22 -25.19 -43.06
CA ALA A 41 6.18 -24.75 -43.99
C ALA A 41 5.26 -25.88 -44.50
N THR A 42 5.62 -27.16 -44.33
CA THR A 42 4.83 -28.29 -44.84
C THR A 42 3.78 -28.83 -43.87
N ALA A 43 3.82 -28.47 -42.58
CA ALA A 43 2.83 -28.91 -41.59
C ALA A 43 1.51 -28.12 -41.63
N ALA A 44 1.43 -27.04 -42.42
CA ALA A 44 0.25 -26.16 -42.49
C ALA A 44 -0.85 -26.65 -43.46
N ALA A 45 -0.62 -27.72 -44.23
CA ALA A 45 -1.53 -28.17 -45.29
C ALA A 45 -2.47 -29.33 -44.90
N SER A 46 -2.34 -29.87 -43.68
CA SER A 46 -3.29 -30.86 -43.15
C SER A 46 -4.24 -30.10 -42.23
N GLY A 47 -5.48 -29.87 -42.65
CA GLY A 47 -6.51 -29.13 -41.91
C GLY A 47 -6.96 -29.77 -40.58
N LEU A 48 -6.05 -30.27 -39.75
CA LEU A 48 -6.30 -30.50 -38.34
C LEU A 48 -6.45 -29.14 -37.67
N SER A 49 -7.69 -28.84 -37.33
CA SER A 49 -8.05 -27.73 -36.45
C SER A 49 -7.32 -27.89 -35.12
N LEU A 50 -6.37 -27.00 -34.82
CA LEU A 50 -5.75 -26.87 -33.50
C LEU A 50 -6.75 -26.41 -32.41
N ARG A 51 -8.06 -26.32 -32.71
CA ARG A 51 -9.10 -25.99 -31.71
C ARG A 51 -9.32 -27.07 -30.64
N GLU A 52 -8.75 -28.26 -30.78
CA GLU A 52 -8.83 -29.31 -29.74
C GLU A 52 -7.63 -29.36 -28.79
N LEU A 53 -6.59 -28.54 -29.01
CA LEU A 53 -5.71 -28.18 -27.91
C LEU A 53 -6.42 -27.07 -27.15
N GLY A 54 -7.19 -27.44 -26.13
CA GLY A 54 -7.84 -26.54 -25.19
C GLY A 54 -6.83 -25.70 -24.40
N CYS A 55 -6.10 -24.83 -25.08
CA CYS A 55 -5.39 -23.72 -24.48
C CYS A 55 -6.43 -22.65 -24.21
N SER A 56 -7.04 -22.71 -23.02
CA SER A 56 -7.78 -21.59 -22.47
C SER A 56 -6.87 -20.37 -22.53
N SER A 57 -7.31 -19.31 -23.21
CA SER A 57 -6.51 -18.09 -23.36
C SER A 57 -6.14 -17.56 -21.98
N PRO A 58 -4.85 -17.34 -21.65
CA PRO A 58 -4.42 -16.90 -20.32
C PRO A 58 -4.76 -15.44 -19.99
N ASP A 59 -5.58 -14.77 -20.81
CA ASP A 59 -5.67 -13.30 -20.85
C ASP A 59 -7.03 -12.72 -20.44
N ALA A 60 -7.95 -13.52 -19.89
CA ALA A 60 -9.11 -12.96 -19.20
C ALA A 60 -8.75 -12.75 -17.72
N PRO A 61 -8.64 -11.50 -17.21
CA PRO A 61 -8.54 -11.30 -15.77
C PRO A 61 -9.82 -11.85 -15.13
N ALA A 62 -9.67 -12.91 -14.34
CA ALA A 62 -10.76 -13.47 -13.56
C ALA A 62 -11.30 -12.37 -12.65
N THR A 63 -12.48 -11.85 -12.98
CA THR A 63 -13.23 -10.89 -12.18
C THR A 63 -14.45 -11.64 -11.67
N SER A 64 -14.24 -12.54 -10.71
CA SER A 64 -15.32 -13.12 -9.93
C SER A 64 -15.27 -12.50 -8.54
N ALA A 65 -16.41 -12.01 -8.08
CA ALA A 65 -16.58 -11.79 -6.66
C ALA A 65 -16.49 -13.15 -5.97
N ASP A 66 -15.52 -13.30 -5.09
CA ASP A 66 -15.10 -14.60 -4.57
C ASP A 66 -15.51 -14.79 -3.10
N ALA A 67 -16.03 -13.74 -2.43
CA ALA A 67 -16.54 -13.83 -1.07
C ALA A 67 -17.54 -12.70 -0.76
N THR A 68 -18.57 -13.01 0.05
CA THR A 68 -19.46 -12.01 0.67
C THR A 68 -18.95 -11.71 2.07
N VAL A 69 -18.79 -10.43 2.40
CA VAL A 69 -18.32 -9.96 3.72
C VAL A 69 -19.35 -9.02 4.33
N ARG A 70 -19.62 -9.21 5.62
CA ARG A 70 -20.48 -8.36 6.44
C ARG A 70 -19.65 -7.70 7.51
N MET A 71 -19.69 -6.39 7.61
CA MET A 71 -18.93 -5.65 8.62
C MET A 71 -19.70 -4.45 9.12
N THR A 72 -19.27 -3.85 10.23
CA THR A 72 -19.79 -2.58 10.70
C THR A 72 -18.75 -1.50 10.43
N VAL A 73 -19.05 -0.53 9.58
CA VAL A 73 -18.15 0.58 9.26
C VAL A 73 -18.74 1.87 9.78
N ASN A 74 -18.03 2.54 10.69
CA ASN A 74 -18.48 3.79 11.33
C ASN A 74 -19.91 3.67 11.94
N GLY A 75 -20.18 2.52 12.57
CA GLY A 75 -21.49 2.19 13.17
C GLY A 75 -22.58 1.76 12.18
N ALA A 76 -22.33 1.76 10.87
CA ALA A 76 -23.28 1.30 9.85
C ALA A 76 -22.95 -0.13 9.41
N ARG A 77 -23.95 -1.02 9.42
CA ARG A 77 -23.80 -2.37 8.88
C ARG A 77 -23.73 -2.33 7.36
N VAL A 78 -22.74 -3.00 6.79
CA VAL A 78 -22.56 -3.16 5.35
C VAL A 78 -22.39 -4.63 5.01
N GLU A 79 -22.93 -5.03 3.87
CA GLU A 79 -22.75 -6.35 3.27
C GLU A 79 -22.35 -6.13 1.81
N LEU A 80 -21.26 -6.75 1.38
CA LEU A 80 -20.70 -6.53 0.07
C LEU A 80 -19.98 -7.78 -0.45
N ASP A 81 -20.04 -7.95 -1.76
CA ASP A 81 -19.29 -8.95 -2.50
C ASP A 81 -17.92 -8.40 -2.89
N ILE A 82 -16.85 -9.12 -2.55
CA ILE A 82 -15.47 -8.68 -2.74
C ILE A 82 -14.65 -9.69 -3.55
N ASP A 83 -13.61 -9.20 -4.22
CA ASP A 83 -12.48 -10.04 -4.61
C ASP A 83 -11.68 -10.38 -3.33
N GLN A 84 -11.40 -11.67 -3.08
CA GLN A 84 -10.71 -12.14 -1.87
C GLN A 84 -9.31 -11.54 -1.68
N ARG A 85 -8.68 -11.04 -2.75
CA ARG A 85 -7.37 -10.38 -2.73
C ARG A 85 -7.46 -8.90 -2.33
N SER A 86 -8.67 -8.34 -2.28
CA SER A 86 -8.86 -6.92 -1.98
C SER A 86 -8.39 -6.61 -0.57
N SER A 87 -7.54 -5.60 -0.44
CA SER A 87 -7.21 -5.02 0.85
C SER A 87 -8.45 -4.34 1.45
N LEU A 88 -8.51 -4.27 2.78
CA LEU A 88 -9.53 -3.49 3.48
C LEU A 88 -9.47 -2.02 3.02
N LEU A 89 -8.28 -1.50 2.77
CA LEU A 89 -8.09 -0.15 2.24
C LEU A 89 -8.83 0.06 0.91
N ASP A 90 -8.69 -0.85 -0.04
CA ASP A 90 -9.30 -0.72 -1.36
C ASP A 90 -10.82 -0.90 -1.31
N VAL A 91 -11.31 -1.80 -0.46
CA VAL A 91 -12.76 -1.93 -0.23
C VAL A 91 -13.34 -0.65 0.34
N LEU A 92 -12.72 -0.06 1.37
CA LEU A 92 -13.17 1.19 1.98
C LEU A 92 -13.21 2.32 0.94
N ARG A 93 -12.15 2.47 0.14
CA ARG A 93 -12.00 3.60 -0.79
C ARG A 93 -12.80 3.44 -2.07
N GLU A 94 -12.74 2.27 -2.69
CA GLU A 94 -13.19 2.09 -4.07
C GLU A 94 -14.61 1.53 -4.15
N GLN A 95 -15.02 0.70 -3.18
CA GLN A 95 -16.39 0.17 -3.12
C GLN A 95 -17.28 1.03 -2.21
N LEU A 96 -16.85 1.28 -0.97
CA LEU A 96 -17.62 2.05 0.01
C LEU A 96 -17.47 3.57 -0.13
N ARG A 97 -16.56 4.04 -1.00
CA ARG A 97 -16.31 5.46 -1.28
C ARG A 97 -15.91 6.29 -0.04
N LEU A 98 -15.42 5.62 1.01
CA LEU A 98 -14.79 6.24 2.18
C LEU A 98 -13.32 6.51 1.86
N THR A 99 -13.08 7.64 1.20
CA THR A 99 -11.76 7.97 0.64
C THR A 99 -10.79 8.58 1.65
N GLY A 100 -11.20 8.74 2.91
CA GLY A 100 -10.41 9.33 3.99
C GLY A 100 -9.14 8.55 4.28
N ALA A 101 -9.21 7.22 4.39
CA ALA A 101 -8.02 6.38 4.45
C ALA A 101 -7.23 6.46 3.13
N LYS A 102 -5.90 6.66 3.20
CA LYS A 102 -5.09 6.95 2.02
C LYS A 102 -4.14 5.81 1.67
N LYS A 103 -4.01 5.54 0.37
CA LYS A 103 -2.97 4.66 -0.17
C LYS A 103 -1.72 5.49 -0.46
N GLY A 104 -0.73 5.41 0.44
CA GLY A 104 0.57 6.09 0.26
C GLY A 104 1.66 5.18 -0.31
N CYS A 105 1.69 3.92 0.12
CA CYS A 105 2.73 2.95 -0.27
C CYS A 105 2.19 1.55 -0.62
N ASP A 106 1.02 1.17 -0.09
CA ASP A 106 0.43 -0.18 -0.22
C ASP A 106 1.27 -1.35 0.29
N HIS A 107 2.30 -1.06 1.08
CA HIS A 107 3.25 -2.06 1.62
C HIS A 107 3.48 -1.92 3.14
N GLY A 108 2.57 -1.24 3.85
CA GLY A 108 2.67 -1.05 5.31
C GLY A 108 3.79 -0.13 5.80
N GLN A 109 4.41 0.66 4.90
CA GLN A 109 5.61 1.46 5.22
C GLN A 109 5.32 2.89 5.69
N CYS A 110 4.12 3.43 5.44
CA CYS A 110 3.86 4.87 5.65
C CYS A 110 2.77 5.23 6.67
N GLY A 111 1.89 4.30 7.06
CA GLY A 111 0.78 4.57 7.98
C GLY A 111 -0.35 5.48 7.44
N ALA A 112 -0.30 5.96 6.19
CA ALA A 112 -1.37 6.81 5.64
C ALA A 112 -2.75 6.10 5.54
N CYS A 113 -2.73 4.77 5.60
CA CYS A 113 -3.90 3.89 5.55
C CYS A 113 -4.40 3.45 6.95
N THR A 114 -3.91 4.06 8.03
CA THR A 114 -4.33 3.68 9.38
C THR A 114 -5.85 3.84 9.57
N VAL A 115 -6.50 2.76 10.00
CA VAL A 115 -7.89 2.71 10.46
C VAL A 115 -7.93 1.94 11.77
N HIS A 116 -9.05 1.98 12.50
CA HIS A 116 -9.25 1.11 13.66
C HIS A 116 -10.08 -0.09 13.26
N LEU A 117 -9.69 -1.27 13.76
CA LEU A 117 -10.34 -2.53 13.51
C LEU A 117 -10.49 -3.23 14.86
N ASP A 118 -11.74 -3.33 15.34
CA ASP A 118 -12.11 -3.63 16.73
C ASP A 118 -11.34 -2.76 17.74
N GLY A 119 -11.35 -1.44 17.52
CA GLY A 119 -10.68 -0.45 18.38
C GLY A 119 -9.16 -0.40 18.28
N ARG A 120 -8.51 -1.30 17.53
CA ARG A 120 -7.05 -1.33 17.37
C ARG A 120 -6.63 -0.70 16.05
N ARG A 121 -5.64 0.19 16.07
CA ARG A 121 -5.06 0.73 14.82
C ARG A 121 -4.35 -0.36 14.00
N VAL A 122 -4.62 -0.39 12.71
CA VAL A 122 -4.00 -1.34 11.75
C VAL A 122 -3.66 -0.64 10.43
N ALA A 123 -2.67 -1.18 9.71
CA ALA A 123 -2.40 -0.81 8.33
C ALA A 123 -3.41 -1.51 7.40
N SER A 124 -4.47 -0.81 6.99
CA SER A 124 -5.54 -1.41 6.18
C SER A 124 -5.10 -1.91 4.80
N CYS A 125 -3.98 -1.42 4.26
CA CYS A 125 -3.40 -1.97 3.02
C CYS A 125 -2.87 -3.40 3.17
N LEU A 126 -2.49 -3.81 4.39
CA LEU A 126 -2.00 -5.16 4.68
C LEU A 126 -3.05 -6.05 5.37
N THR A 127 -4.28 -5.54 5.53
CA THR A 127 -5.40 -6.31 6.05
C THR A 127 -6.28 -6.71 4.87
N LEU A 128 -6.58 -8.00 4.71
CA LEU A 128 -7.52 -8.43 3.66
C LEU A 128 -8.94 -8.06 4.08
N ALA A 129 -9.77 -7.60 3.14
CA ALA A 129 -11.16 -7.29 3.43
C ALA A 129 -11.95 -8.53 3.92
N ALA A 130 -11.58 -9.73 3.46
CA ALA A 130 -12.13 -10.99 3.95
C ALA A 130 -11.91 -11.21 5.47
N GLN A 131 -10.83 -10.66 6.05
CA GLN A 131 -10.53 -10.75 7.48
C GLN A 131 -11.38 -9.79 8.33
N ALA A 132 -12.15 -8.91 7.69
CA ALA A 132 -13.02 -7.95 8.35
C ALA A 132 -14.47 -8.46 8.50
N ASP A 133 -14.79 -9.68 8.06
CA ASP A 133 -16.11 -10.27 8.24
C ASP A 133 -16.48 -10.40 9.72
N GLY A 134 -17.66 -9.90 10.07
CA GLY A 134 -18.19 -9.80 11.42
C GLY A 134 -17.58 -8.71 12.30
N ARG A 135 -16.67 -7.87 11.79
CA ARG A 135 -15.85 -6.96 12.62
C ARG A 135 -16.28 -5.50 12.52
N GLU A 136 -15.77 -4.69 13.44
CA GLU A 136 -16.03 -3.25 13.48
C GLU A 136 -14.84 -2.45 12.97
N ILE A 137 -15.09 -1.52 12.05
CA ILE A 137 -14.12 -0.64 11.44
C ILE A 137 -14.50 0.80 11.74
N THR A 138 -13.54 1.56 12.26
CA THR A 138 -13.65 3.02 12.37
C THR A 138 -12.61 3.65 11.45
N THR A 139 -13.06 4.53 10.55
CA THR A 139 -12.22 5.35 9.68
C THR A 139 -12.20 6.79 10.16
N ILE A 140 -11.44 7.66 9.48
CA ILE A 140 -11.37 9.09 9.82
C ILE A 140 -12.74 9.77 9.76
N GLU A 141 -13.59 9.34 8.83
CA GLU A 141 -14.97 9.82 8.66
C GLU A 141 -15.87 9.44 9.85
N GLY A 142 -15.52 8.39 10.60
CA GLY A 142 -16.28 7.91 11.75
C GLY A 142 -15.94 8.58 13.08
N LEU A 143 -14.91 9.42 13.14
CA LEU A 143 -14.49 10.05 14.41
C LEU A 143 -15.40 11.21 14.85
N SER A 144 -15.95 11.96 13.89
CA SER A 144 -16.78 13.13 14.20
C SER A 144 -18.17 12.65 14.65
N PRO A 145 -18.69 13.11 15.81
CA PRO A 145 -20.05 12.79 16.21
C PRO A 145 -21.09 13.30 15.21
N ARG A 146 -22.29 12.71 15.24
CA ARG A 146 -23.40 13.08 14.33
C ARG A 146 -23.92 14.51 14.53
N ASP A 147 -23.53 15.18 15.61
CA ASP A 147 -23.87 16.57 15.90
C ASP A 147 -23.07 17.58 15.07
N GLY A 148 -22.13 17.11 14.24
CA GLY A 148 -21.33 17.93 13.34
C GLY A 148 -20.10 18.56 14.00
N ARG A 149 -19.86 18.30 15.29
CA ARG A 149 -18.61 18.73 15.93
C ARG A 149 -17.45 17.86 15.47
N LEU A 150 -16.26 18.46 15.47
CA LEU A 150 -15.03 17.70 15.27
C LEU A 150 -14.71 16.89 16.52
N HIS A 151 -14.09 15.74 16.31
CA HIS A 151 -13.42 15.02 17.39
C HIS A 151 -12.31 15.91 17.96
N VAL A 152 -12.07 15.87 19.28
CA VAL A 152 -11.07 16.72 19.95
C VAL A 152 -9.67 16.63 19.30
N MET A 153 -9.27 15.42 18.88
CA MET A 153 -8.04 15.22 18.11
C MET A 153 -8.05 15.92 16.74
N GLN A 154 -9.18 15.91 16.02
CA GLN A 154 -9.30 16.62 14.74
C GLN A 154 -9.17 18.13 14.96
N GLN A 155 -9.81 18.66 16.00
CA GLN A 155 -9.73 20.08 16.36
C GLN A 155 -8.29 20.46 16.75
N ALA A 156 -7.62 19.68 17.60
CA ALA A 156 -6.25 19.95 18.01
C ALA A 156 -5.26 19.93 16.82
N PHE A 157 -5.50 19.10 15.80
CA PHE A 157 -4.70 19.12 14.59
C PHE A 157 -4.83 20.44 13.81
N ILE A 158 -6.02 21.07 13.83
CA ILE A 158 -6.25 22.40 13.24
C ILE A 158 -5.56 23.46 14.10
N ASP A 159 -5.82 23.46 15.41
CA ASP A 159 -5.33 24.48 16.34
C ASP A 159 -3.79 24.55 16.38
N ARG A 160 -3.13 23.41 16.19
CA ARG A 160 -1.66 23.30 16.22
C ARG A 160 -1.01 23.30 14.86
N ASP A 161 -1.76 23.50 13.78
CA ASP A 161 -1.25 23.41 12.41
C ASP A 161 -0.48 22.10 12.16
N ALA A 162 -1.06 20.98 12.61
CA ALA A 162 -0.48 19.64 12.55
C ALA A 162 -0.71 18.96 11.18
N LEU A 163 -0.91 19.76 10.13
CA LEU A 163 -1.04 19.30 8.76
C LEU A 163 -0.51 20.36 7.78
N GLN A 164 -0.21 19.93 6.56
CA GLN A 164 0.07 20.83 5.44
C GLN A 164 -0.67 20.33 4.19
N CYS A 165 -0.08 19.39 3.43
CA CYS A 165 -0.74 18.82 2.24
C CYS A 165 -2.00 17.99 2.57
N GLY A 166 -2.20 17.63 3.84
CA GLY A 166 -3.35 16.87 4.32
C GLY A 166 -3.33 15.37 4.01
N TYR A 167 -2.40 14.86 3.19
CA TYR A 167 -2.45 13.46 2.71
C TYR A 167 -2.23 12.44 3.84
N CYS A 168 -1.23 12.65 4.70
CA CYS A 168 -0.99 11.75 5.83
C CYS A 168 -1.97 11.97 7.00
N THR A 169 -2.67 13.11 7.03
CA THR A 169 -3.44 13.59 8.18
C THR A 169 -4.52 12.61 8.65
N PRO A 170 -5.30 11.93 7.78
CA PRO A 170 -6.23 10.88 8.23
C PRO A 170 -5.55 9.78 9.02
N GLY A 171 -4.46 9.22 8.48
CA GLY A 171 -3.69 8.18 9.16
C GLY A 171 -3.06 8.69 10.46
N GLN A 172 -2.56 9.92 10.48
CA GLN A 172 -2.01 10.56 11.69
C GLN A 172 -3.08 10.70 12.78
N ILE A 173 -4.27 11.21 12.47
CA ILE A 173 -5.34 11.39 13.46
C ILE A 173 -5.81 10.03 13.99
N MET A 174 -6.01 9.03 13.13
CA MET A 174 -6.39 7.68 13.56
C MET A 174 -5.31 7.05 14.46
N ALA A 175 -4.03 7.20 14.10
CA ALA A 175 -2.93 6.72 14.91
C ALA A 175 -2.80 7.47 16.25
N ALA A 176 -3.06 8.77 16.27
CA ALA A 176 -3.04 9.61 17.46
C ALA A 176 -4.14 9.24 18.46
N VAL A 177 -5.36 8.99 17.98
CA VAL A 177 -6.47 8.53 18.84
C VAL A 177 -6.12 7.20 19.51
N ALA A 178 -5.57 6.25 18.75
CA ALA A 178 -5.11 4.99 19.31
C ALA A 178 -3.89 5.15 20.24
N CYS A 179 -2.96 6.05 19.93
CA CYS A 179 -1.81 6.37 20.79
C CYS A 179 -2.26 6.80 22.20
N VAL A 180 -3.27 7.68 22.28
CA VAL A 180 -3.85 8.08 23.57
C VAL A 180 -4.58 6.91 24.24
N GLY A 181 -5.44 6.19 23.51
CA GLY A 181 -6.18 5.04 24.07
C GLY A 181 -5.28 3.86 24.53
N GLU A 182 -4.08 3.75 23.97
CA GLU A 182 -3.05 2.78 24.36
C GLU A 182 -2.22 3.25 25.58
N GLY A 183 -2.43 4.47 26.08
CA GLY A 183 -1.68 5.04 27.20
C GLY A 183 -0.29 5.57 26.82
N ASN A 184 -0.05 5.84 25.53
CA ASN A 184 1.25 6.28 25.02
C ASN A 184 1.40 7.82 24.93
N ALA A 185 0.50 8.57 25.57
CA ALA A 185 0.46 10.04 25.55
C ALA A 185 1.15 10.72 26.76
N GLY A 186 1.81 9.95 27.63
CA GLY A 186 2.41 10.45 28.88
C GLY A 186 3.61 11.39 28.72
N SER A 187 4.30 11.37 27.57
CA SER A 187 5.40 12.29 27.26
C SER A 187 5.56 12.51 25.75
N ALA A 188 6.27 13.58 25.38
CA ALA A 188 6.56 13.87 23.98
C ALA A 188 7.39 12.76 23.30
N GLU A 189 8.27 12.11 24.05
CA GLU A 189 9.11 11.00 23.59
C GLU A 189 8.27 9.75 23.33
N GLN A 190 7.35 9.42 24.24
CA GLN A 190 6.42 8.30 24.06
C GLN A 190 5.50 8.53 22.87
N ILE A 191 4.95 9.74 22.73
CA ILE A 191 4.10 10.11 21.58
C ILE A 191 4.90 9.97 20.29
N ARG A 192 6.13 10.48 20.25
CA ARG A 192 6.98 10.37 19.05
C ARG A 192 7.19 8.92 18.65
N GLU A 193 7.57 8.06 19.59
CA GLU A 193 7.78 6.64 19.32
C GLU A 193 6.48 5.94 18.87
N ALA A 194 5.39 6.14 19.60
CA ALA A 194 4.10 5.53 19.28
C ALA A 194 3.52 6.01 17.94
N MET A 195 3.94 7.16 17.44
CA MET A 195 3.53 7.74 16.15
C MET A 195 4.53 7.49 15.02
N SER A 196 5.69 6.88 15.29
CA SER A 196 6.75 6.63 14.29
C SER A 196 6.30 5.81 13.08
N GLY A 197 5.22 5.03 13.20
CA GLY A 197 4.61 4.28 12.10
C GLY A 197 3.84 5.13 11.07
N ASN A 198 3.66 6.44 11.31
CA ASN A 198 2.91 7.34 10.46
C ASN A 198 3.84 8.42 9.88
N LEU A 199 4.21 8.27 8.61
CA LEU A 199 5.15 9.16 7.94
C LEU A 199 4.48 10.45 7.44
N CYS A 200 5.13 11.58 7.68
CA CYS A 200 4.77 12.91 7.20
C CYS A 200 5.93 13.55 6.44
N ARG A 201 5.83 13.64 5.10
CA ARG A 201 6.89 14.23 4.28
C ARG A 201 6.99 15.75 4.38
N CYS A 202 5.89 16.40 4.74
CA CYS A 202 5.81 17.83 5.02
C CYS A 202 6.58 18.24 6.29
N GLY A 203 6.92 17.29 7.16
CA GLY A 203 7.67 17.56 8.39
C GLY A 203 6.83 18.19 9.51
N ALA A 204 5.51 17.95 9.54
CA ALA A 204 4.61 18.50 10.57
C ALA A 204 4.72 17.82 11.96
N TYR A 205 5.72 16.95 12.17
CA TYR A 205 5.82 16.12 13.39
C TYR A 205 5.81 16.90 14.71
N PRO A 206 6.52 18.04 14.87
CA PRO A 206 6.47 18.80 16.12
C PRO A 206 5.04 19.26 16.47
N ASN A 207 4.30 19.70 15.44
CA ASN A 207 2.92 20.15 15.58
C ASN A 207 1.96 18.98 15.84
N ILE A 208 2.20 17.81 15.24
CA ILE A 208 1.44 16.58 15.53
C ILE A 208 1.60 16.18 16.99
N VAL A 209 2.82 16.21 17.54
CA VAL A 209 3.05 15.92 18.97
C VAL A 209 2.31 16.94 19.84
N ALA A 210 2.39 18.23 19.52
CA ALA A 210 1.68 19.28 20.25
C ALA A 210 0.14 19.10 20.20
N ALA A 211 -0.40 18.68 19.05
CA ALA A 211 -1.83 18.40 18.90
C ALA A 211 -2.27 17.22 19.80
N ILE A 212 -1.47 16.16 19.86
CA ILE A 212 -1.76 14.99 20.72
C ILE A 212 -1.74 15.39 22.18
N GLN A 213 -0.73 16.16 22.61
CA GLN A 213 -0.64 16.66 23.99
C GLN A 213 -1.80 17.58 24.37
N GLN A 214 -2.32 18.38 23.44
CA GLN A 214 -3.52 19.18 23.66
C GLN A 214 -4.76 18.30 23.83
N ALA A 215 -4.95 17.30 22.96
CA ALA A 215 -6.19 16.52 22.93
C ALA A 215 -6.27 15.42 24.01
N ALA A 216 -5.13 14.87 24.45
CA ALA A 216 -5.12 13.72 25.35
C ALA A 216 -5.90 13.93 26.67
N PRO A 217 -5.75 15.06 27.40
CA PRO A 217 -6.50 15.28 28.64
C PRO A 217 -8.02 15.32 28.46
N GLU A 218 -8.50 15.81 27.30
CA GLU A 218 -9.94 15.86 26.99
C GLU A 218 -10.47 14.45 26.66
N MET A 219 -9.68 13.61 26.01
CA MET A 219 -10.05 12.23 25.70
C MET A 219 -10.09 11.33 26.95
N GLU A 220 -9.18 11.54 27.90
CA GLU A 220 -9.12 10.76 29.14
C GLU A 220 -10.23 11.16 30.15
N GLY A 221 -10.78 12.36 30.02
CA GLY A 221 -11.87 12.86 30.85
C GLY A 221 -13.28 12.54 30.35
N THR A 222 -13.41 11.79 29.25
CA THR A 222 -14.70 11.41 28.63
C THR A 222 -15.06 9.97 28.98
#